data_AF-A0A9W3NW81-F1
#
_entry.id   AF-A0A9W3NW81-F1
#
_cell.length_a   1.000
_cell.length_b   1.000
_cell.length_c   1.000
_cell.angle_alpha   90.00
_cell.angle_beta   90.00
_cell.angle_gamma   90.00
#
_symmetry.space_group_name_H-M   'P 1'
#
loop_
_entity.id
_entity.type
_entity.pdbx_description
1 polymer ?
#
loop_
_entity_poly.entity_id
_entity_poly.type
_entity_poly.pdbx_seq_one_letter_code
_entity_poly.pdbx_strand_id
1 'polypeptide(L)'
;MKGTDLKAWVTYGYLCITEEWADGSFEISEFNHGDEVNIIAIIPPSLAQEGNMYSKGCFVVRHSKGAVTAFDGSFISFINPNTKELN
;
A
#
# COMPACT_ATOMS: atom_id res chain seq x y z
N MET A 1 -14.41 -11.14 -0.53
CA MET A 1 -14.70 -9.69 -0.63
C MET A 1 -14.54 -9.29 -2.08
N LYS A 2 -15.47 -8.55 -2.68
CA LYS A 2 -15.21 -7.93 -4.00
C LYS A 2 -14.10 -6.90 -3.78
N GLY A 3 -12.98 -7.04 -4.49
CA GLY A 3 -11.91 -6.05 -4.43
C GLY A 3 -12.46 -4.69 -4.84
N THR A 4 -12.00 -3.63 -4.18
CA THR A 4 -12.34 -2.27 -4.61
C THR A 4 -11.53 -1.92 -5.85
N ASP A 5 -12.12 -1.36 -6.91
CA ASP A 5 -11.36 -0.77 -8.02
C ASP A 5 -10.92 0.66 -7.68
N LEU A 6 -10.65 0.93 -6.39
CA LEU A 6 -10.32 2.25 -5.89
C LEU A 6 -8.83 2.50 -6.11
N LYS A 7 -8.52 3.57 -6.82
CA LYS A 7 -7.16 4.01 -7.06
C LYS A 7 -6.66 4.88 -5.90
N ALA A 8 -5.36 4.85 -5.66
CA ALA A 8 -4.69 5.71 -4.70
C ALA A 8 -3.23 5.93 -5.10
N TRP A 9 -2.53 6.77 -4.35
CA TRP A 9 -1.13 7.11 -4.60
C TRP A 9 -0.27 6.99 -3.35
N VAL A 10 0.98 6.58 -3.56
CA VAL A 10 1.98 6.46 -2.50
C VAL A 10 2.46 7.86 -2.06
N THR A 11 2.42 8.14 -0.75
CA THR A 11 2.74 9.48 -0.19
C THR A 11 4.21 9.70 0.11
N TYR A 12 5.02 8.66 0.27
CA TYR A 12 6.46 8.73 0.48
C TYR A 12 7.13 7.51 -0.15
N GLY A 13 8.38 7.65 -0.61
CA GLY A 13 9.15 6.49 -1.08
C GLY A 13 9.23 5.42 0.00
N TYR A 14 8.87 4.18 -0.34
CA TYR A 14 8.84 3.06 0.59
C TYR A 14 9.44 1.83 -0.10
N LEU A 15 10.41 1.22 0.58
CA LEU A 15 11.02 -0.02 0.16
C LEU A 15 10.47 -1.13 1.05
N CYS A 16 9.80 -2.10 0.45
CA CYS A 16 9.24 -3.23 1.18
C CYS A 16 9.82 -4.54 0.66
N ILE A 17 10.14 -5.42 1.60
CA ILE A 17 10.49 -6.81 1.31
C ILE A 17 9.16 -7.57 1.23
N THR A 18 8.83 -8.10 0.06
CA THR A 18 7.51 -8.68 -0.20
C THR A 18 7.47 -10.19 0.02
N GLU A 19 8.56 -10.91 -0.25
CA GLU A 19 8.66 -12.35 -0.03
C GLU A 19 10.10 -12.75 0.31
N GLU A 20 10.25 -13.71 1.22
CA GLU A 20 11.47 -14.48 1.45
C GLU A 20 11.29 -15.86 0.80
N TRP A 21 12.15 -16.20 -0.15
CA TRP A 21 12.13 -17.48 -0.85
C TRP A 21 12.88 -18.55 -0.04
N ALA A 22 12.63 -19.82 -0.35
CA ALA A 22 13.25 -20.95 0.34
C ALA A 22 14.79 -21.00 0.22
N ASP A 23 15.37 -20.25 -0.72
CA ASP A 23 16.81 -20.08 -0.89
C ASP A 23 17.39 -18.89 -0.10
N GLY A 24 16.57 -18.20 0.70
CA GLY A 24 16.94 -17.01 1.47
C GLY A 24 17.04 -15.73 0.63
N SER A 25 16.64 -15.76 -0.64
CA SER A 25 16.52 -14.55 -1.45
C SER A 25 15.24 -13.78 -1.10
N PHE A 26 15.27 -12.48 -1.31
CA PHE A 26 14.15 -11.59 -1.02
C PHE A 26 13.68 -10.91 -2.30
N GLU A 27 12.37 -10.85 -2.52
CA GLU A 27 11.82 -9.91 -3.49
C GLU A 27 11.65 -8.55 -2.83
N ILE A 28 12.29 -7.53 -3.41
CA ILE A 28 12.16 -6.15 -2.98
C ILE A 28 11.23 -5.44 -3.94
N SER A 29 10.11 -4.97 -3.43
CA SER A 29 9.25 -4.04 -4.16
C SER A 29 9.54 -2.62 -3.68
N GLU A 30 9.99 -1.80 -4.64
CA GLU A 30 10.19 -0.37 -4.44
C GLU A 30 8.95 0.40 -4.92
N PHE A 31 8.45 1.27 -4.04
CA PHE A 31 7.36 2.20 -4.30
C PHE A 31 7.90 3.62 -4.19
N ASN A 32 7.68 4.42 -5.23
CA ASN A 32 8.07 5.82 -5.26
C ASN A 32 6.91 6.72 -4.87
N HIS A 33 7.24 7.91 -4.35
CA HIS A 33 6.25 8.94 -4.13
C HIS A 33 5.50 9.24 -5.43
N GLY A 34 4.17 9.16 -5.38
CA GLY A 34 3.29 9.42 -6.52
C GLY A 34 3.02 8.23 -7.43
N ASP A 35 3.52 7.03 -7.10
CA ASP A 35 3.12 5.81 -7.79
C ASP A 35 1.62 5.53 -7.57
N GLU A 36 0.91 5.23 -8.66
CA GLU A 36 -0.49 4.78 -8.62
C GLU A 36 -0.57 3.31 -8.15
N VAL A 37 -1.47 3.05 -7.21
CA VAL A 37 -1.78 1.72 -6.69
C VAL A 37 -3.28 1.48 -6.69
N ASN A 38 -3.69 0.23 -6.80
CA ASN A 38 -5.08 -0.17 -6.65
C ASN A 38 -5.32 -0.73 -5.25
N ILE A 39 -6.31 -0.22 -4.53
CA ILE A 39 -6.68 -0.70 -3.20
C ILE A 39 -7.45 -2.01 -3.35
N ILE A 40 -6.91 -3.11 -2.85
CA ILE A 40 -7.60 -4.42 -2.84
C ILE A 40 -8.53 -4.51 -1.63
N ALA A 41 -8.07 -4.04 -0.47
CA ALA A 41 -8.80 -4.10 0.79
C ALA A 41 -8.42 -2.96 1.73
N ILE A 42 -9.37 -2.59 2.59
CA ILE A 42 -9.19 -1.61 3.66
C ILE A 42 -9.47 -2.32 4.99
N ILE A 43 -8.49 -2.34 5.87
CA ILE A 43 -8.58 -2.89 7.22
C ILE A 43 -8.68 -1.70 8.18
N PRO A 44 -9.82 -1.48 8.85
CA PRO A 44 -9.99 -0.34 9.74
C PRO A 44 -9.04 -0.41 10.93
N PRO A 45 -8.68 0.73 11.55
CA PRO A 45 -7.77 0.77 12.70
C PRO A 45 -8.16 -0.19 13.83
N SER A 46 -9.48 -0.37 14.08
CA SER A 46 -10.00 -1.27 15.11
C SER A 46 -9.66 -2.75 14.89
N LEU A 47 -9.31 -3.13 13.65
CA LEU A 47 -8.93 -4.50 13.28
C LEU A 47 -7.43 -4.66 12.98
N ALA A 48 -6.70 -3.54 12.88
CA ALA A 48 -5.28 -3.52 12.54
C ALA A 48 -4.35 -3.30 13.76
N GLN A 49 -4.88 -3.36 14.99
CA GLN A 49 -4.13 -3.05 16.21
C GLN A 49 -3.07 -4.13 16.56
N GLU A 50 -1.88 -4.00 15.99
CA GLU A 50 -0.66 -4.54 16.59
C GLU A 50 0.46 -3.49 16.50
N GLY A 51 1.17 -3.25 17.61
CA GLY A 51 2.48 -2.56 17.61
C GLY A 51 2.55 -1.08 17.20
N ASN A 52 1.52 -0.24 17.40
CA ASN A 52 1.46 1.18 16.98
C ASN A 52 1.47 1.44 15.46
N MET A 53 1.63 0.41 14.63
CA MET A 53 1.92 0.59 13.20
C MET A 53 0.71 0.95 12.35
N TYR A 54 -0.52 0.84 12.86
CA TYR A 54 -1.75 0.97 12.05
C TYR A 54 -2.84 1.86 12.66
N SER A 55 -2.45 2.94 13.37
CA SER A 55 -3.41 3.89 13.95
C SER A 55 -4.35 4.52 12.91
N LYS A 56 -3.95 4.54 11.63
CA LYS A 56 -4.72 5.07 10.50
C LYS A 56 -5.38 3.99 9.64
N GLY A 57 -5.34 2.73 10.09
CA GLY A 57 -5.79 1.58 9.35
C GLY A 57 -4.73 1.05 8.40
N CYS A 58 -5.02 -0.08 7.77
CA CYS A 58 -4.11 -0.74 6.85
C CYS A 58 -4.80 -0.90 5.48
N PHE A 59 -4.06 -0.65 4.41
CA PHE A 59 -4.51 -0.79 3.03
C PHE A 59 -3.72 -1.90 2.37
N VAL A 60 -4.42 -2.92 1.86
CA VAL A 60 -3.80 -3.91 0.99
C VAL A 60 -3.90 -3.37 -0.43
N VAL A 61 -2.76 -3.24 -1.11
CA VAL A 61 -2.69 -2.60 -2.43
C VAL A 61 -2.00 -3.50 -3.44
N ARG A 62 -2.34 -3.30 -4.71
CA ARG A 62 -1.65 -3.90 -5.86
C ARG A 62 -0.94 -2.82 -6.65
N HIS A 63 0.36 -2.99 -6.83
CA HIS A 63 1.18 -2.17 -7.70
C HIS A 63 0.98 -2.55 -9.17
N SER A 64 1.29 -1.63 -10.09
CA SER A 64 1.22 -1.84 -11.54
C SER A 64 2.04 -3.05 -12.03
N LYS A 65 3.14 -3.36 -11.33
CA LYS A 65 4.01 -4.53 -11.61
C LYS A 65 3.45 -5.86 -11.10
N GLY A 66 2.27 -5.85 -10.46
CA GLY A 66 1.58 -7.06 -9.94
C GLY A 66 1.82 -7.36 -8.47
N ALA A 67 2.85 -6.77 -7.85
CA ALA A 67 3.16 -6.95 -6.44
C ALA A 67 1.99 -6.50 -5.54
N VAL A 68 1.67 -7.32 -4.52
CA VAL A 68 0.65 -7.03 -3.50
C VAL A 68 1.34 -6.79 -2.17
N THR A 69 1.03 -5.68 -1.52
CA THR A 69 1.63 -5.33 -0.22
C THR A 69 0.62 -4.60 0.68
N ALA A 70 0.93 -4.51 1.97
CA ALA A 70 0.11 -3.85 2.96
C ALA A 70 0.80 -2.56 3.44
N PHE A 71 0.07 -1.44 3.41
CA PHE A 71 0.53 -0.12 3.85
C PHE A 71 -0.26 0.38 5.06
N ASP A 72 0.39 1.05 6.01
CA ASP A 72 -0.34 1.93 6.94
C ASP A 72 -1.00 3.08 6.17
N GLY A 73 -2.14 3.54 6.66
CA GLY A 73 -2.90 4.63 6.06
C GLY A 73 -2.11 5.94 5.87
N SER A 74 -0.98 6.16 6.56
CA SER A 74 -0.12 7.31 6.30
C SER A 74 0.61 7.26 4.95
N PHE A 75 0.77 6.07 4.37
CA PHE A 75 1.49 5.87 3.11
C PHE A 75 0.61 6.01 1.87
N ILE A 76 -0.70 6.21 2.05
CA ILE A 76 -1.69 6.23 0.98
C ILE A 76 -2.40 7.58 0.92
N SER A 77 -2.57 8.11 -0.28
CA SER A 77 -3.36 9.31 -0.58
C SER A 77 -4.40 9.00 -1.65
N PHE A 78 -5.63 9.48 -1.46
CA PHE A 78 -6.67 9.49 -2.51
C PHE A 78 -6.64 10.77 -3.34
N ILE A 79 -5.70 11.67 -3.06
CA ILE A 79 -5.39 12.83 -3.89
C ILE A 79 -4.11 12.53 -4.65
N ASN A 80 -4.13 12.68 -5.97
CA ASN A 80 -2.96 12.49 -6.81
C ASN A 80 -1.90 13.56 -6.44
N PRO A 81 -0.71 13.19 -5.96
CA PRO A 81 0.29 14.17 -5.56
C PRO A 81 0.87 14.95 -6.74
N ASN A 82 0.76 14.43 -7.96
CA ASN A 82 1.26 15.06 -9.19
C ASN A 82 0.25 16.06 -9.78
N THR A 83 -1.05 15.73 -9.79
CA THR A 83 -2.09 16.58 -10.40
C THR A 83 -2.95 17.34 -9.39
N LYS A 84 -2.93 16.94 -8.11
CA LYS A 84 -3.78 17.44 -7.01
C LYS A 84 -5.27 17.14 -7.17
N GLU A 85 -5.63 16.23 -8.07
CA GLU A 85 -7.01 15.78 -8.27
C GLU A 85 -7.39 14.70 -7.25
N LEU A 86 -8.64 14.70 -6.81
CA LEU A 86 -9.23 13.67 -5.96
C LEU A 86 -9.70 12.49 -6.83
N ASN A 87 -9.49 11.26 -6.34
CA ASN A 87 -10.11 10.05 -6.90
C ASN A 87 -11.61 9.97 -6.64
#